data_AF-A0A7W0Y5Z0-F1
#
_entry.id   AF-A0A7W0Y5Z0-F1
#
_cell.length_a   1.000
_cell.length_b   1.000
_cell.length_c   1.000
_cell.angle_alpha   90.00
_cell.angle_beta   90.00
_cell.angle_gamma   90.00
#
_symmetry.space_group_name_H-M   'P 1'
#
loop_
_entity.id
_entity.type
_entity.pdbx_description
1 polymer ?
#
loop_
_entity_poly.entity_id
_entity_poly.type
_entity_poly.pdbx_seq_one_letter_code
_entity_poly.pdbx_strand_id
1 'polypeptide(L)'
;MAVRLRSCVLGSFALLASLTVAKAHADVRGVLRLGVLPLDVESSPDTPLFGDDVDRAVRAYNAAATAYDRAHGSATTPLTTSALGLSETLFTISPGIEAGTGPYFFRLEGMIGLGADLRSYGVGVYPLNLQTMLGREVAGYVSAGGTASVLDETSSGASGGLVTLRLAAGVRLAERIVIELGFSAFVLGGVVDTERLQTMSMYDPRGETPPPAPDGAVEAGSGRGLVDVSVGLTF
;
A
#
# COMPACT_ATOMS: atom_id res chain seq x y z
N MET A 1 26.45 -10.47 -6.67
CA MET A 1 25.87 -11.13 -7.87
C MET A 1 24.68 -10.27 -8.30
N ALA A 2 24.85 -9.41 -9.31
CA ALA A 2 23.89 -8.34 -9.62
C ALA A 2 22.74 -8.87 -10.50
N VAL A 3 21.53 -8.95 -9.94
CA VAL A 3 20.33 -9.32 -10.69
C VAL A 3 19.86 -8.10 -11.47
N ARG A 4 20.01 -8.16 -12.80
CA ARG A 4 19.49 -7.15 -13.73
C ARG A 4 17.97 -7.34 -13.90
N LEU A 5 17.17 -6.70 -13.05
CA LEU A 5 15.73 -6.47 -13.27
C LEU A 5 15.54 -5.17 -14.07
N ARG A 6 15.87 -5.21 -15.36
CA ARG A 6 15.49 -4.16 -16.32
C ARG A 6 14.96 -4.86 -17.56
N SER A 7 13.63 -5.03 -17.66
CA SER A 7 12.88 -5.10 -18.95
C SER A 7 11.40 -5.53 -18.85
N CYS A 8 10.85 -5.95 -17.71
CA CYS A 8 9.46 -6.48 -17.71
C CYS A 8 8.32 -5.45 -17.50
N VAL A 9 8.62 -4.18 -17.22
CA VAL A 9 7.57 -3.20 -16.85
C VAL A 9 6.74 -2.71 -18.05
N LEU A 10 7.24 -2.83 -19.29
CA LEU A 10 6.48 -2.39 -20.48
C LEU A 10 5.51 -3.43 -21.06
N GLY A 11 5.55 -4.69 -20.61
CA GLY A 11 4.72 -5.76 -21.18
C GLY A 11 3.28 -5.80 -20.67
N SER A 12 3.02 -5.25 -19.47
CA SER A 12 1.72 -5.43 -18.80
C SER A 12 0.63 -4.46 -19.27
N PHE A 13 0.99 -3.33 -19.90
CA PHE A 13 -0.01 -2.40 -20.45
C PHE A 13 -0.68 -2.93 -21.73
N ALA A 14 -0.04 -3.84 -22.47
CA ALA A 14 -0.59 -4.38 -23.71
C ALA A 14 -1.63 -5.49 -23.49
N LEU A 15 -1.63 -6.16 -22.33
CA LEU A 15 -2.55 -7.27 -22.05
C LEU A 15 -3.96 -6.81 -21.67
N LEU A 16 -4.14 -5.52 -21.34
CA LEU A 16 -5.45 -4.92 -21.08
C LEU A 16 -6.26 -4.64 -22.35
N ALA A 17 -5.62 -4.64 -23.52
CA ALA A 17 -6.27 -4.34 -24.79
C ALA A 17 -6.99 -5.56 -25.43
N SER A 18 -6.82 -6.78 -24.90
CA SER A 18 -7.28 -8.03 -25.53
C SER A 18 -8.43 -8.74 -24.80
N LEU A 19 -9.06 -8.12 -23.81
CA LEU A 19 -10.32 -8.61 -23.21
C LEU A 19 -11.52 -8.24 -24.10
N THR A 20 -11.63 -8.89 -25.26
CA THR A 20 -12.85 -8.90 -26.07
C THR A 20 -13.86 -9.87 -25.47
N VAL A 21 -14.64 -9.40 -24.49
CA VAL A 21 -15.75 -10.16 -23.90
C VAL A 21 -17.08 -9.63 -24.44
N ALA A 22 -17.82 -10.54 -25.07
CA ALA A 22 -19.27 -10.60 -25.33
C ALA A 22 -20.02 -9.30 -25.75
N LYS A 23 -20.77 -9.40 -26.86
CA LYS A 23 -21.67 -8.39 -27.44
C LYS A 23 -22.85 -7.97 -26.53
N ALA A 24 -22.56 -7.35 -25.39
CA ALA A 24 -23.42 -6.36 -24.76
C ALA A 24 -22.74 -5.02 -24.97
N HIS A 25 -23.47 -3.96 -25.37
CA HIS A 25 -22.94 -2.62 -25.54
C HIS A 25 -22.52 -2.04 -24.18
N ALA A 26 -21.40 -2.50 -23.63
CA ALA A 26 -20.79 -1.91 -22.45
C ALA A 26 -20.01 -0.67 -22.89
N ASP A 27 -20.34 0.47 -22.30
CA ASP A 27 -19.54 1.68 -22.45
C ASP A 27 -18.21 1.44 -21.76
N VAL A 28 -17.12 1.64 -22.50
CA VAL A 28 -15.75 1.58 -21.98
C VAL A 28 -15.18 2.98 -21.98
N ARG A 29 -14.66 3.41 -20.84
CA ARG A 29 -14.07 4.74 -20.66
C ARG A 29 -12.67 4.62 -20.07
N GLY A 30 -11.76 5.45 -20.54
CA GLY A 30 -10.45 5.64 -19.91
C GLY A 30 -10.60 6.52 -18.67
N VAL A 31 -9.81 6.25 -17.64
CA VAL A 31 -9.80 7.06 -16.42
C VAL A 31 -8.37 7.33 -15.97
N LEU A 32 -8.14 8.51 -15.43
CA LEU A 32 -6.92 8.85 -14.70
C LEU A 32 -7.31 9.48 -13.37
N ARG A 33 -6.81 8.94 -12.27
CA ARG A 33 -7.06 9.48 -10.93
C ARG A 33 -5.76 9.92 -10.26
N LEU A 34 -5.87 10.99 -9.50
CA LEU A 34 -4.84 11.51 -8.62
C LEU A 34 -5.39 11.53 -7.20
N GLY A 35 -4.64 11.05 -6.23
CA GLY A 35 -5.11 10.95 -4.85
C GLY A 35 -4.04 11.16 -3.81
N VAL A 36 -4.49 11.26 -2.57
CA VAL A 36 -3.65 11.28 -1.38
C VAL A 36 -4.17 10.19 -0.44
N LEU A 37 -3.32 9.22 -0.15
CA LEU A 37 -3.59 8.10 0.74
C LEU A 37 -2.68 8.22 1.97
N PRO A 38 -3.20 8.64 3.13
CA PRO A 38 -2.48 8.48 4.39
C PRO A 38 -2.46 7.00 4.74
N LEU A 39 -1.27 6.41 4.78
CA LEU A 39 -1.03 5.10 5.33
C LEU A 39 -0.69 5.26 6.80
N ASP A 40 -1.46 4.59 7.65
CA ASP A 40 -1.17 4.48 9.06
C ASP A 40 -1.60 3.08 9.49
N VAL A 41 -0.62 2.20 9.69
CA VAL A 41 -0.87 0.81 10.07
C VAL A 41 -0.14 0.48 11.35
N GLU A 42 -0.87 -0.11 12.28
CA GLU A 42 -0.35 -0.50 13.58
C GLU A 42 0.14 -1.95 13.52
N SER A 43 1.32 -2.17 14.09
CA SER A 43 1.91 -3.50 14.23
C SER A 43 1.40 -4.20 15.47
N SER A 44 1.05 -5.46 15.30
CA SER A 44 0.69 -6.38 16.37
C SER A 44 1.32 -7.75 16.08
N PRO A 45 1.62 -8.57 17.11
CA PRO A 45 1.90 -10.00 16.92
C PRO A 45 0.81 -10.72 16.12
N ASP A 46 -0.43 -10.22 16.21
CA ASP A 46 -1.59 -10.78 15.50
C ASP A 46 -1.75 -10.23 14.07
N THR A 47 -0.82 -9.39 13.58
CA THR A 47 -0.88 -8.87 12.21
C THR A 47 -0.80 -10.04 11.22
N PRO A 48 -1.83 -10.27 10.39
CA PRO A 48 -1.80 -11.36 9.42
C PRO A 48 -0.57 -11.28 8.52
N LEU A 49 0.05 -12.42 8.21
CA LEU A 49 1.23 -12.58 7.34
C LEU A 49 2.55 -12.01 7.88
N PHE A 50 2.53 -11.08 8.84
CA PHE A 50 3.73 -10.42 9.36
C PHE A 50 3.99 -10.68 10.84
N GLY A 51 3.03 -11.27 11.58
CA GLY A 51 3.11 -11.52 13.01
C GLY A 51 4.41 -12.20 13.44
N ASP A 52 4.76 -13.33 12.81
CA ASP A 52 5.98 -14.09 13.13
C ASP A 52 7.28 -13.30 12.89
N ASP A 53 7.30 -12.45 11.86
CA ASP A 53 8.47 -11.66 11.49
C ASP A 53 8.63 -10.44 12.41
N VAL A 54 7.54 -9.76 12.73
CA VAL A 54 7.47 -8.70 13.76
C VAL A 54 7.94 -9.26 15.11
N ASP A 55 7.42 -10.39 15.52
CA ASP A 55 7.79 -11.08 16.75
C ASP A 55 9.27 -11.48 16.77
N ARG A 56 9.78 -12.00 15.64
CA ARG A 56 11.20 -12.37 15.51
C ARG A 56 12.10 -11.15 15.61
N ALA A 57 11.75 -10.04 14.96
CA ALA A 57 12.49 -8.80 15.00
C ALA A 57 12.55 -8.24 16.43
N VAL A 58 11.42 -8.18 17.12
CA VAL A 58 11.32 -7.73 18.52
C VAL A 58 12.17 -8.61 19.44
N ARG A 59 12.05 -9.95 19.33
CA ARG A 59 12.84 -10.89 20.16
C ARG A 59 14.34 -10.77 19.89
N ALA A 60 14.75 -10.69 18.63
CA ALA A 60 16.15 -10.58 18.25
C ALA A 60 16.76 -9.28 18.79
N TYR A 61 16.07 -8.14 18.63
CA TYR A 61 16.51 -6.85 19.15
C TYR A 61 16.64 -6.88 20.67
N ASN A 62 15.59 -7.27 21.39
CA ASN A 62 15.58 -7.24 22.85
C ASN A 62 16.63 -8.19 23.47
N ALA A 63 16.92 -9.32 22.81
CA ALA A 63 18.01 -10.21 23.20
C ALA A 63 19.39 -9.55 23.01
N ALA A 64 19.62 -8.89 21.87
CA ALA A 64 20.86 -8.18 21.57
C ALA A 64 21.07 -6.97 22.52
N ALA A 65 20.02 -6.18 22.74
CA ALA A 65 19.96 -5.07 23.68
C ALA A 65 20.35 -5.50 25.10
N THR A 66 19.72 -6.57 25.60
CA THR A 66 20.04 -7.14 26.93
C THR A 66 21.50 -7.60 27.04
N ALA A 67 22.04 -8.19 25.98
CA ALA A 67 23.43 -8.65 25.97
C ALA A 67 24.43 -7.47 25.96
N TYR A 68 24.13 -6.42 25.19
CA TYR A 68 24.91 -5.19 25.13
C TYR A 68 24.92 -4.46 26.48
N ASP A 69 23.76 -4.28 27.10
CA ASP A 69 23.61 -3.60 28.39
C ASP A 69 24.40 -4.31 29.49
N ARG A 70 24.40 -5.65 29.49
CA ARG A 70 25.21 -6.45 30.42
C ARG A 70 26.72 -6.24 30.21
N ALA A 71 27.16 -6.06 28.97
CA ALA A 71 28.58 -5.91 28.64
C ALA A 71 29.10 -4.49 28.91
N HIS A 72 28.27 -3.46 28.74
CA HIS A 72 28.70 -2.06 28.75
C HIS A 72 28.13 -1.23 29.91
N GLY A 73 27.24 -1.79 30.73
CA GLY A 73 26.58 -1.05 31.82
C GLY A 73 25.60 0.02 31.31
N SER A 74 25.15 -0.14 30.07
CA SER A 74 24.19 0.75 29.39
C SER A 74 22.74 0.38 29.73
N ALA A 75 21.81 1.25 29.34
CA ALA A 75 20.37 0.98 29.40
C ALA A 75 19.73 1.31 28.06
N THR A 76 19.73 0.32 27.15
CA THR A 76 19.00 0.40 25.89
C THR A 76 17.49 0.29 26.13
N THR A 77 16.69 1.03 25.34
CA THR A 77 15.24 1.01 25.47
C THR A 77 14.68 -0.25 24.80
N PRO A 78 13.92 -1.11 25.51
CA PRO A 78 13.31 -2.27 24.89
C PRO A 78 12.34 -1.87 23.79
N LEU A 79 12.35 -2.62 22.68
CA LEU A 79 11.39 -2.42 21.61
C LEU A 79 10.08 -3.15 21.92
N THR A 80 8.97 -2.48 21.59
CA THR A 80 7.62 -3.05 21.58
C THR A 80 7.12 -3.14 20.14
N THR A 81 6.14 -4.02 19.89
CA THR A 81 5.59 -4.24 18.54
C THR A 81 5.04 -2.96 17.93
N SER A 82 4.42 -2.08 18.74
CA SER A 82 3.86 -0.81 18.28
C SER A 82 4.87 0.15 17.66
N ALA A 83 6.17 -0.05 17.89
CA ALA A 83 7.22 0.75 17.27
C ALA A 83 7.51 0.38 15.80
N LEU A 84 6.94 -0.72 15.30
CA LEU A 84 7.17 -1.24 13.95
C LEU A 84 6.03 -0.88 12.98
N GLY A 85 5.14 0.04 13.37
CA GLY A 85 4.05 0.51 12.52
C GLY A 85 4.58 1.28 11.31
N LEU A 86 3.83 1.27 10.21
CA LEU A 86 4.17 2.03 9.01
C LEU A 86 3.24 3.23 8.90
N SER A 87 3.82 4.43 8.89
CA SER A 87 3.09 5.70 8.79
C SER A 87 3.71 6.58 7.71
N GLU A 88 2.97 6.85 6.64
CA GLU A 88 3.46 7.55 5.44
C GLU A 88 2.28 8.18 4.68
N THR A 89 2.53 9.24 3.91
CA THR A 89 1.49 9.78 3.01
C THR A 89 1.88 9.54 1.56
N LEU A 90 1.08 8.73 0.86
CA LEU A 90 1.29 8.45 -0.56
C LEU A 90 0.48 9.39 -1.44
N PHE A 91 1.14 10.11 -2.34
CA PHE A 91 0.50 10.67 -3.52
C PHE A 91 0.30 9.56 -4.55
N THR A 92 -0.93 9.35 -5.00
CA THR A 92 -1.28 8.26 -5.91
C THR A 92 -1.61 8.78 -7.31
N ILE A 93 -1.13 8.06 -8.32
CA ILE A 93 -1.48 8.23 -9.73
C ILE A 93 -2.07 6.90 -10.19
N SER A 94 -3.29 6.92 -10.70
CA SER A 94 -4.05 5.70 -11.02
C SER A 94 -4.72 5.78 -12.38
N PRO A 95 -4.00 5.48 -13.48
CA PRO A 95 -4.62 5.22 -14.77
C PRO A 95 -5.47 3.95 -14.72
N GLY A 96 -6.58 3.93 -15.44
CA GLY A 96 -7.51 2.81 -15.40
C GLY A 96 -8.54 2.82 -16.51
N ILE A 97 -9.45 1.86 -16.40
CA ILE A 97 -10.60 1.68 -17.29
C ILE A 97 -11.86 1.46 -16.48
N GLU A 98 -12.97 2.01 -16.97
CA GLU A 98 -14.33 1.70 -16.52
C GLU A 98 -15.05 0.96 -17.65
N ALA A 99 -15.78 -0.11 -17.31
CA ALA A 99 -16.57 -0.89 -18.25
C ALA A 99 -17.94 -1.21 -17.64
N GLY A 100 -19.03 -0.80 -18.29
CA GLY A 100 -20.36 -1.02 -17.72
C GLY A 100 -21.51 -0.48 -18.57
N THR A 101 -22.71 -0.51 -18.01
CA THR A 101 -23.92 0.01 -18.67
C THR A 101 -24.80 0.76 -17.67
N GLY A 102 -25.24 1.96 -18.07
CA GLY A 102 -26.15 2.77 -17.27
C GLY A 102 -25.60 3.12 -15.87
N PRO A 103 -26.28 2.73 -14.78
CA PRO A 103 -25.85 3.06 -13.42
C PRO A 103 -24.77 2.12 -12.88
N TYR A 104 -24.44 1.00 -13.53
CA TYR A 104 -23.49 0.01 -13.00
C TYR A 104 -22.25 -0.12 -13.88
N PHE A 105 -21.07 -0.13 -13.26
CA PHE A 105 -19.83 -0.37 -13.96
C PHE A 105 -18.77 -1.06 -13.09
N PHE A 106 -17.85 -1.72 -13.76
CA PHE A 106 -16.62 -2.29 -13.23
C PHE A 106 -15.48 -1.31 -13.46
N ARG A 107 -14.53 -1.21 -12.53
CA ARG A 107 -13.35 -0.34 -12.67
C ARG A 107 -12.07 -1.09 -12.31
N LEU A 108 -11.05 -0.92 -13.15
CA LEU A 108 -9.70 -1.46 -12.95
C LEU A 108 -8.69 -0.33 -13.08
N GLU A 109 -7.74 -0.28 -12.15
CA GLU A 109 -6.74 0.79 -12.07
C GLU A 109 -5.34 0.18 -11.89
N GLY A 110 -4.33 0.74 -12.56
CA GLY A 110 -2.93 0.55 -12.19
C GLY A 110 -2.54 1.65 -11.22
N MET A 111 -2.00 1.32 -10.06
CA MET A 111 -1.71 2.28 -8.99
C MET A 111 -0.21 2.52 -8.86
N ILE A 112 0.20 3.78 -8.90
CA ILE A 112 1.55 4.24 -8.59
C ILE A 112 1.45 5.18 -7.39
N GLY A 113 2.07 4.83 -6.27
CA GLY A 113 2.14 5.64 -5.05
C GLY A 113 3.55 6.18 -4.84
N LEU A 114 3.63 7.45 -4.46
CA LEU A 114 4.87 8.18 -4.21
C LEU A 114 4.77 8.86 -2.83
N GLY A 115 5.55 8.38 -1.86
CA GLY A 115 5.72 8.97 -0.53
C GLY A 115 7.10 9.60 -0.36
N ALA A 116 7.42 10.01 0.88
CA ALA A 116 8.74 10.53 1.20
C ALA A 116 9.81 9.43 1.09
N ASP A 117 9.55 8.29 1.74
CA ASP A 117 10.48 7.16 1.77
C ASP A 117 9.90 5.91 1.11
N LEU A 118 8.58 5.86 0.87
CA LEU A 118 7.91 4.71 0.31
C LEU A 118 7.44 4.92 -1.15
N ARG A 119 7.63 3.91 -1.99
CA ARG A 119 7.00 3.79 -3.32
C ARG A 119 6.08 2.60 -3.36
N SER A 120 4.98 2.72 -4.10
CA SER A 120 3.99 1.65 -4.23
C SER A 120 3.65 1.43 -5.70
N TYR A 121 3.59 0.16 -6.13
CA TYR A 121 3.18 -0.22 -7.49
C TYR A 121 2.17 -1.35 -7.43
N GLY A 122 0.98 -1.17 -7.98
CA GLY A 122 -0.08 -2.15 -7.81
C GLY A 122 -1.24 -2.03 -8.77
N VAL A 123 -2.31 -2.74 -8.41
CA VAL A 123 -3.56 -2.80 -9.16
C VAL A 123 -4.72 -2.62 -8.18
N GLY A 124 -5.70 -1.82 -8.59
CA GLY A 124 -6.99 -1.65 -7.93
C GLY A 124 -8.10 -2.31 -8.73
N VAL A 125 -8.95 -3.08 -8.06
CA VAL A 125 -10.11 -3.74 -8.65
C VAL A 125 -11.36 -3.31 -7.91
N TYR A 126 -12.30 -2.71 -8.62
CA TYR A 126 -13.57 -2.21 -8.09
C TYR A 126 -14.72 -2.85 -8.84
N PRO A 127 -15.21 -4.01 -8.38
CA PRO A 127 -16.26 -4.73 -9.07
C PRO A 127 -17.64 -4.10 -8.92
N LEU A 128 -17.85 -3.28 -7.89
CA LEU A 128 -19.16 -2.73 -7.56
C LEU A 128 -19.08 -1.21 -7.61
N ASN A 129 -19.43 -0.63 -8.74
CA ASN A 129 -19.60 0.81 -8.86
C ASN A 129 -21.03 1.12 -9.29
N LEU A 130 -21.65 2.06 -8.60
CA LEU A 130 -22.99 2.57 -8.87
C LEU A 130 -22.89 4.07 -9.10
N GLN A 131 -23.51 4.58 -10.16
CA GLN A 131 -23.72 6.00 -10.39
C GLN A 131 -25.20 6.31 -10.60
N THR A 132 -25.64 7.48 -10.15
CA THR A 132 -27.00 7.98 -10.36
C THR A 132 -26.98 9.48 -10.65
N MET A 133 -27.77 9.92 -11.63
CA MET A 133 -27.88 11.34 -11.96
C MET A 133 -28.64 12.08 -10.86
N LEU A 134 -28.01 13.09 -10.27
CA LEU A 134 -28.61 14.01 -9.28
C LEU A 134 -29.11 15.30 -9.96
N GLY A 135 -28.66 15.55 -11.19
CA GLY A 135 -29.05 16.68 -12.02
C GLY A 135 -28.64 16.44 -13.47
N ARG A 136 -28.66 17.50 -14.29
CA ARG A 136 -28.28 17.40 -15.73
C ARG A 136 -26.82 17.02 -15.96
N GLU A 137 -25.93 17.48 -15.09
CA GLU A 137 -24.47 17.34 -15.26
C GLU A 137 -23.78 16.78 -14.01
N VAL A 138 -24.56 16.39 -12.99
CA VAL A 138 -24.02 15.89 -11.73
C VAL A 138 -24.56 14.50 -11.49
N ALA A 139 -23.66 13.52 -11.38
CA ALA A 139 -23.99 12.18 -10.93
C ALA A 139 -23.35 11.94 -9.56
N GLY A 140 -24.11 11.43 -8.60
CA GLY A 140 -23.56 10.83 -7.40
C GLY A 140 -23.08 9.43 -7.73
N TYR A 141 -21.97 8.99 -7.14
CA TYR A 141 -21.51 7.62 -7.33
C TYR A 141 -20.89 7.04 -6.06
N VAL A 142 -20.95 5.71 -5.96
CA VAL A 142 -20.32 4.92 -4.90
C VAL A 142 -19.54 3.77 -5.53
N SER A 143 -18.45 3.38 -4.90
CA SER A 143 -17.60 2.28 -5.34
C SER A 143 -17.18 1.39 -4.18
N ALA A 144 -17.08 0.09 -4.42
CA ALA A 144 -16.49 -0.87 -3.49
C ALA A 144 -15.50 -1.76 -4.23
N GLY A 145 -14.35 -2.00 -3.61
CA GLY A 145 -13.26 -2.76 -4.19
C GLY A 145 -12.07 -2.89 -3.26
N GLY A 146 -10.90 -3.07 -3.86
CA GLY A 146 -9.65 -3.17 -3.12
C GLY A 146 -8.44 -2.97 -4.01
N THR A 147 -7.28 -2.81 -3.39
CA THR A 147 -6.00 -2.70 -4.09
C THR A 147 -5.01 -3.72 -3.55
N ALA A 148 -4.08 -4.13 -4.40
CA ALA A 148 -2.90 -4.87 -4.01
C ALA A 148 -1.68 -4.22 -4.68
N SER A 149 -0.64 -3.92 -3.90
CA SER A 149 0.60 -3.34 -4.40
C SER A 149 1.83 -3.93 -3.74
N VAL A 150 2.94 -3.82 -4.46
CA VAL A 150 4.29 -3.99 -3.94
C VAL A 150 4.75 -2.66 -3.36
N LEU A 151 5.39 -2.71 -2.21
CA LEU A 151 6.03 -1.57 -1.56
C LEU A 151 7.55 -1.66 -1.69
N ASP A 152 8.19 -0.51 -1.91
CA ASP A 152 9.63 -0.35 -2.06
C ASP A 152 10.09 0.88 -1.28
N GLU A 153 10.93 0.69 -0.26
CA GLU A 153 11.46 1.75 0.59
C GLU A 153 12.76 2.29 -0.01
N THR A 154 12.77 3.59 -0.33
CA THR A 154 13.84 4.22 -1.12
C THR A 154 15.13 4.40 -0.31
N SER A 155 15.03 4.53 1.01
CA SER A 155 16.14 4.80 1.93
C SER A 155 16.96 3.55 2.25
N SER A 156 16.28 2.42 2.50
CA SER A 156 16.84 1.15 2.97
C SER A 156 16.94 0.10 1.87
N GLY A 157 16.10 0.18 0.83
CA GLY A 157 15.88 -0.91 -0.11
C GLY A 157 14.98 -2.03 0.42
N ALA A 158 14.31 -1.81 1.56
CA ALA A 158 13.29 -2.71 2.09
C ALA A 158 12.16 -2.88 1.07
N SER A 159 11.57 -4.06 1.03
CA SER A 159 10.46 -4.34 0.13
C SER A 159 9.35 -5.09 0.83
N GLY A 160 8.14 -4.99 0.31
CA GLY A 160 7.01 -5.72 0.83
C GLY A 160 5.75 -5.49 0.03
N GLY A 161 4.61 -5.45 0.70
CA GLY A 161 3.32 -5.40 0.03
C GLY A 161 2.25 -4.71 0.84
N LEU A 162 1.20 -4.29 0.14
CA LEU A 162 0.04 -3.61 0.70
C LEU A 162 -1.22 -4.14 0.04
N VAL A 163 -2.22 -4.47 0.85
CA VAL A 163 -3.55 -4.87 0.43
C VAL A 163 -4.56 -3.98 1.13
N THR A 164 -5.52 -3.46 0.37
CA THR A 164 -6.60 -2.62 0.91
C THR A 164 -7.96 -3.14 0.47
N LEU A 165 -8.95 -3.01 1.36
CA LEU A 165 -10.38 -3.08 1.02
C LEU A 165 -10.97 -1.70 1.21
N ARG A 166 -11.57 -1.16 0.15
CA ARG A 166 -11.93 0.24 0.04
C ARG A 166 -13.38 0.41 -0.41
N LEU A 167 -14.08 1.28 0.31
CA LEU A 167 -15.35 1.86 -0.09
C LEU A 167 -15.09 3.32 -0.47
N ALA A 168 -15.86 3.85 -1.40
CA ALA A 168 -15.74 5.25 -1.77
C ALA A 168 -17.08 5.82 -2.19
N ALA A 169 -17.24 7.11 -1.97
CA ALA A 169 -18.39 7.88 -2.43
C ALA A 169 -17.91 9.19 -3.03
N GLY A 170 -18.63 9.68 -4.03
CA GLY A 170 -18.20 10.85 -4.75
C GLY A 170 -19.23 11.43 -5.69
N VAL A 171 -18.79 12.42 -6.45
CA VAL A 171 -19.56 13.07 -7.49
C VAL A 171 -18.80 13.06 -8.81
N ARG A 172 -19.54 12.91 -9.89
CA ARG A 172 -19.06 13.04 -11.27
C ARG A 172 -19.74 14.25 -11.90
N LEU A 173 -18.92 15.19 -12.38
CA LEU A 173 -19.33 16.46 -12.98
C LEU A 173 -19.11 16.40 -14.49
N ALA A 174 -20.14 16.76 -15.25
CA ALA A 174 -20.17 16.77 -16.71
C ALA A 174 -19.63 15.47 -17.34
N GLU A 175 -19.89 14.33 -16.70
CA GLU A 175 -19.38 13.00 -17.06
C GLU A 175 -17.85 12.82 -17.13
N ARG A 176 -17.08 13.83 -16.74
CA ARG A 176 -15.62 13.88 -16.95
C ARG A 176 -14.84 13.97 -15.66
N ILE A 177 -15.22 14.87 -14.76
CA ILE A 177 -14.45 15.13 -13.54
C ILE A 177 -15.08 14.32 -12.42
N VAL A 178 -14.27 13.56 -11.70
CA VAL A 178 -14.72 12.70 -10.61
C VAL A 178 -14.03 13.16 -9.33
N ILE A 179 -14.77 13.42 -8.26
CA ILE A 179 -14.22 13.73 -6.94
C ILE A 179 -14.71 12.65 -5.99
N GLU A 180 -13.79 12.00 -5.28
CA GLU A 180 -14.05 10.83 -4.43
C GLU A 180 -13.46 11.02 -3.05
N LEU A 181 -14.25 10.63 -2.04
CA LEU A 181 -13.79 10.37 -0.70
C LEU A 181 -13.78 8.85 -0.51
N GLY A 182 -12.61 8.30 -0.26
CA GLY A 182 -12.39 6.89 0.03
C GLY A 182 -12.33 6.62 1.52
N PHE A 183 -12.78 5.43 1.89
CA PHE A 183 -12.69 4.86 3.22
C PHE A 183 -12.16 3.43 3.08
N SER A 184 -10.96 3.20 3.60
CA SER A 184 -10.36 1.86 3.64
C SER A 184 -10.84 1.13 4.88
N ALA A 185 -11.78 0.21 4.70
CA ALA A 185 -12.34 -0.60 5.78
C ALA A 185 -11.29 -1.55 6.38
N PHE A 186 -10.31 -1.93 5.57
CA PHE A 186 -9.20 -2.78 5.97
C PHE A 186 -7.96 -2.43 5.16
N VAL A 187 -6.82 -2.33 5.83
CA VAL A 187 -5.49 -2.19 5.25
C VAL A 187 -4.57 -3.18 5.93
N LEU A 188 -3.76 -3.89 5.14
CA LEU A 188 -2.73 -4.79 5.63
C LEU A 188 -1.50 -4.60 4.75
N GLY A 189 -0.36 -4.35 5.35
CA GLY A 189 0.87 -4.24 4.58
C GLY A 189 2.08 -3.92 5.42
N GLY A 190 3.21 -3.88 4.74
CA GLY A 190 4.48 -3.53 5.34
C GLY A 190 5.65 -3.77 4.41
N VAL A 191 6.83 -3.40 4.89
CA VAL A 191 8.13 -3.61 4.27
C VAL A 191 9.06 -4.35 5.23
N VAL A 192 9.99 -5.11 4.66
CA VAL A 192 11.01 -5.86 5.40
C VAL A 192 12.37 -5.63 4.76
N ASP A 193 13.34 -5.18 5.56
CA ASP A 193 14.76 -5.15 5.21
C ASP A 193 15.42 -6.44 5.73
N THR A 194 15.63 -7.37 4.80
CA THR A 194 16.19 -8.69 5.14
C THR A 194 17.68 -8.61 5.51
N GLU A 195 18.43 -7.67 4.95
CA GLU A 195 19.86 -7.50 5.23
C GLU A 195 20.07 -6.95 6.64
N ARG A 196 19.24 -5.98 7.03
CA ARG A 196 19.25 -5.42 8.39
C ARG A 196 18.81 -6.44 9.43
N LEU A 197 17.74 -7.20 9.16
CA LEU A 197 17.33 -8.33 10.03
C LEU A 197 18.45 -9.36 10.21
N GLN A 198 19.14 -9.69 9.12
CA GLN A 198 20.25 -10.63 9.16
C GLN A 198 21.42 -10.07 10.00
N THR A 199 21.75 -8.79 9.85
CA THR A 199 22.78 -8.10 10.63
C THR A 199 22.45 -8.11 12.13
N MET A 200 21.20 -7.86 12.50
CA MET A 200 20.73 -7.95 13.89
C MET A 200 20.91 -9.36 14.47
N SER A 201 20.61 -10.39 13.68
CA SER A 201 20.73 -11.78 14.12
C SER A 201 22.19 -12.23 14.34
N MET A 202 23.13 -11.59 13.65
CA MET A 202 24.58 -11.88 13.74
C MET A 202 25.34 -10.87 14.62
N TYR A 203 24.64 -9.99 15.33
CA TYR A 203 25.26 -8.95 16.15
C TYR A 203 26.15 -9.56 17.25
N ASP A 204 27.42 -9.12 17.32
CA ASP A 204 28.34 -9.47 18.39
C ASP A 204 28.16 -8.50 19.58
N PRO A 205 27.62 -8.96 20.72
CA PRO A 205 27.37 -8.11 21.88
C PRO A 205 28.65 -7.64 22.58
N ARG A 206 29.83 -8.17 22.20
CA ARG A 206 31.13 -7.70 22.70
C ARG A 206 31.67 -6.51 21.92
N GLY A 207 31.03 -6.14 20.81
CA GLY A 207 31.40 -4.95 20.04
C GLY A 207 31.07 -3.65 20.78
N GLU A 208 31.79 -2.58 20.47
CA GLU A 208 31.60 -1.27 21.11
C GLU A 208 30.32 -0.55 20.67
N THR A 209 29.79 -0.90 19.49
CA THR A 209 28.59 -0.29 18.92
C THR A 209 27.32 -0.97 19.44
N PRO A 210 26.27 -0.22 19.82
CA PRO A 210 24.99 -0.80 20.22
C PRO A 210 24.34 -1.59 19.06
N PRO A 211 23.41 -2.52 19.36
CA PRO A 211 22.68 -3.23 18.32
C PRO A 211 21.90 -2.22 17.45
N PRO A 212 21.85 -2.43 16.12
CA PRO A 212 21.09 -1.55 15.24
C PRO A 212 19.62 -1.57 15.66
N ALA A 213 18.99 -0.39 15.66
CA ALA A 213 17.58 -0.27 15.94
C ALA A 213 16.78 -1.08 14.89
N PRO A 214 15.70 -1.76 15.31
CA PRO A 214 14.83 -2.54 14.44
C PRO A 214 13.96 -1.63 13.56
N ASP A 215 13.91 -0.34 13.87
CA ASP A 215 13.33 0.73 13.07
C ASP A 215 13.92 0.65 11.65
N GLY A 216 13.07 0.50 10.63
CA GLY A 216 13.47 0.25 9.24
C GLY A 216 13.96 -1.18 8.92
N ALA A 217 13.94 -2.12 9.87
CA ALA A 217 14.17 -3.55 9.61
C ALA A 217 12.87 -4.27 9.23
N VAL A 218 11.78 -3.93 9.91
CA VAL A 218 10.42 -4.36 9.60
C VAL A 218 9.50 -3.19 9.91
N GLU A 219 8.68 -2.79 8.95
CA GLU A 219 7.60 -1.83 9.17
C GLU A 219 6.32 -2.41 8.61
N ALA A 220 5.48 -3.03 9.45
CA ALA A 220 4.36 -3.82 8.99
C ALA A 220 3.20 -3.85 9.97
N GLY A 221 1.98 -3.70 9.47
CA GLY A 221 0.81 -3.59 10.33
C GLY A 221 -0.50 -3.82 9.61
N SER A 222 -1.57 -3.67 10.38
CA SER A 222 -2.92 -3.56 9.85
C SER A 222 -3.58 -2.29 10.34
N GLY A 223 -4.45 -1.72 9.50
CA GLY A 223 -5.16 -0.49 9.78
C GLY A 223 -6.62 -0.60 9.36
N ARG A 224 -7.46 0.29 9.92
CA ARG A 224 -8.87 0.42 9.55
C ARG A 224 -9.28 1.88 9.58
N GLY A 225 -10.18 2.24 8.69
CA GLY A 225 -10.79 3.56 8.67
C GLY A 225 -9.89 4.67 8.15
N LEU A 226 -8.91 4.33 7.31
CA LEU A 226 -8.11 5.33 6.60
C LEU A 226 -8.99 6.05 5.58
N VAL A 227 -8.91 7.38 5.58
CA VAL A 227 -9.66 8.22 4.67
C VAL A 227 -8.71 8.78 3.63
N ASP A 228 -9.05 8.58 2.36
CA ASP A 228 -8.31 9.12 1.22
C ASP A 228 -9.19 10.04 0.38
N VAL A 229 -8.56 10.96 -0.34
CA VAL A 229 -9.25 11.86 -1.26
C VAL A 229 -8.62 11.73 -2.63
N SER A 230 -9.44 11.68 -3.67
CA SER A 230 -8.95 11.64 -5.04
C SER A 230 -9.82 12.41 -6.03
N VAL A 231 -9.16 12.90 -7.07
CA VAL A 231 -9.77 13.58 -8.22
C VAL A 231 -9.42 12.81 -9.48
N GLY A 232 -10.40 12.54 -10.32
CA GLY A 232 -10.27 11.78 -11.54
C GLY A 232 -10.78 12.51 -12.78
N LEU A 233 -10.24 12.10 -13.93
CA LEU A 233 -10.69 12.48 -15.26
C LEU A 233 -11.09 11.22 -16.04
N THR A 234 -12.26 11.27 -16.67
CA THR A 234 -12.79 10.22 -17.55
C THR A 234 -12.79 10.71 -19.00
N PHE A 235 -12.37 9.88 -19.95
CA PHE A 235 -12.25 10.21 -21.38
C PHE A 235 -12.51 9.01 -22.31
#